data_AF-A0A2N9DYA5-F1
#
_entry.id   AF-A0A2N9DYA5-F1
#
_cell.length_a   1.000
_cell.length_b   1.000
_cell.length_c   1.000
_cell.angle_alpha   90.00
_cell.angle_beta   90.00
_cell.angle_gamma   90.00
#
_symmetry.space_group_name_H-M   'P 1'
#
loop_
_entity.id
_entity.type
_entity.pdbx_description
1 polymer ?
#
loop_
_entity_poly.entity_id
_entity_poly.type
_entity_poly.pdbx_seq_one_letter_code
_entity_poly.pdbx_strand_id
1 'polypeptide(L)'
;MNNQKVAFTETVLRDGQQSLIATRMPIADMLPILKTMDQVGYHALEVWGGATFDACIRYLNEDPWERLRQIRKQAPHTKLQMLLRGQNILGYKNYADDVVTAFIQQSIANGIDIIRLFDALNDTRNLKTALNATKQYGGHAQMTIAYTTSDYHTVDYYVTLAKEMADMGADSLCIKDMAGILTPQTAYELVSRIKAAIEIPLEVHTHATSGIAEMTYLKAIEAGADIIDTAISPFAGGTSQPATESMQIALQNLGYTVDLDQTKLNEIADYFAPIRDRFRQDGLLNPKVKDVQPKALVYQVPGGMLSNLLAQLKAQNLESAYSDVLEEIPKVRADLGYPPLVTPLSQMVGTQALMNIISGERYQIIPNEIKDYVKGLYGRPPVPIQAAIITKIIGDQQPITQRPADLLAPQLPDFEKASQPYAKGIEDVLMYALFPEQARDFQGRREDRFYDVPVQTVEVALTPEF
;
A
#
# COMPACT_ATOMS: atom_id res chain seq x y z
N MET A 1 -26.86 -25.54 4.19
CA MET A 1 -25.94 -24.64 4.92
C MET A 1 -24.64 -24.61 4.14
N ASN A 2 -24.12 -23.41 3.86
CA ASN A 2 -22.96 -23.24 2.98
C ASN A 2 -21.70 -23.59 3.77
N ASN A 3 -21.16 -24.81 3.63
CA ASN A 3 -20.06 -25.32 4.46
C ASN A 3 -18.66 -24.78 4.08
N GLN A 4 -18.61 -23.62 3.39
CA GLN A 4 -17.37 -22.99 2.97
C GLN A 4 -16.75 -22.25 4.16
N LYS A 5 -15.45 -22.46 4.36
CA LYS A 5 -14.65 -21.73 5.34
C LYS A 5 -14.17 -20.41 4.74
N VAL A 6 -14.28 -19.32 5.51
CA VAL A 6 -13.75 -18.00 5.13
C VAL A 6 -12.68 -17.60 6.15
N ALA A 7 -11.49 -17.29 5.66
CA ALA A 7 -10.37 -16.84 6.48
C ALA A 7 -10.30 -15.30 6.51
N PHE A 8 -9.70 -14.77 7.57
CA PHE A 8 -9.61 -13.32 7.81
C PHE A 8 -8.17 -12.91 8.02
N THR A 9 -7.75 -11.89 7.29
CA THR A 9 -6.49 -11.19 7.52
C THR A 9 -6.78 -9.88 8.26
N GLU A 10 -6.18 -9.67 9.43
CA GLU A 10 -6.40 -8.48 10.25
C GLU A 10 -5.38 -7.38 9.91
N THR A 11 -5.88 -6.17 9.60
CA THR A 11 -5.08 -5.07 9.05
C THR A 11 -4.83 -3.92 10.02
N VAL A 12 -5.33 -3.95 11.26
CA VAL A 12 -5.19 -2.82 12.22
C VAL A 12 -3.75 -2.34 12.41
N LEU A 13 -2.78 -3.27 12.39
CA LEU A 13 -1.36 -2.97 12.62
C LEU A 13 -0.67 -2.34 11.40
N ARG A 14 -1.30 -2.38 10.21
CA ARG A 14 -0.77 -1.82 8.95
C ARG A 14 -1.81 -0.98 8.22
N ASP A 15 -2.72 -1.56 7.43
CA ASP A 15 -3.61 -0.76 6.57
C ASP A 15 -4.66 0.05 7.34
N GLY A 16 -5.18 -0.49 8.44
CA GLY A 16 -6.20 0.19 9.22
C GLY A 16 -5.67 1.49 9.83
N GLN A 17 -4.52 1.44 10.48
CA GLN A 17 -3.86 2.64 10.99
C GLN A 17 -3.32 3.56 9.87
N GLN A 18 -2.85 2.99 8.76
CA GLN A 18 -2.36 3.78 7.61
C GLN A 18 -3.49 4.62 7.03
N SER A 19 -4.69 4.05 6.94
CA SER A 19 -5.87 4.68 6.38
C SER A 19 -6.48 5.74 7.28
N LEU A 20 -6.42 5.57 8.61
CA LEU A 20 -7.17 6.40 9.55
C LEU A 20 -6.34 7.39 10.35
N ILE A 21 -5.07 7.07 10.61
CA ILE A 21 -4.18 7.89 11.44
C ILE A 21 -2.83 8.13 10.76
N ALA A 22 -2.82 8.09 9.43
CA ALA A 22 -1.65 8.34 8.59
C ALA A 22 -0.42 7.49 8.95
N THR A 23 -0.62 6.28 9.47
CA THR A 23 0.48 5.36 9.88
C THR A 23 1.26 5.84 11.11
N ARG A 24 0.57 6.43 12.10
CA ARG A 24 1.19 7.01 13.32
C ARG A 24 1.03 6.15 14.58
N MET A 25 0.68 4.87 14.46
CA MET A 25 0.65 3.97 15.63
C MET A 25 2.09 3.57 16.02
N PRO A 26 2.57 3.94 17.22
CA PRO A 26 3.85 3.47 17.73
C PRO A 26 3.79 2.00 18.15
N ILE A 27 4.93 1.31 18.17
CA ILE A 27 5.02 -0.09 18.61
C ILE A 27 4.54 -0.29 20.05
N ALA A 28 4.69 0.71 20.91
CA ALA A 28 4.26 0.68 22.31
C ALA A 28 2.74 0.45 22.46
N ASP A 29 1.94 0.91 21.51
CA ASP A 29 0.48 0.66 21.48
C ASP A 29 0.13 -0.71 20.90
N MET A 30 1.07 -1.38 20.22
CA MET A 30 0.81 -2.68 19.61
C MET A 30 1.19 -3.82 20.57
N LEU A 31 2.38 -3.74 21.18
CA LEU A 31 2.98 -4.83 21.95
C LEU A 31 2.05 -5.49 23.00
N PRO A 32 1.26 -4.75 23.78
CA PRO A 32 0.47 -5.35 24.86
C PRO A 32 -0.61 -6.32 24.37
N ILE A 33 -1.14 -6.14 23.15
CA ILE A 33 -2.28 -6.91 22.64
C ILE A 33 -1.88 -8.03 21.67
N LEU A 34 -0.63 -8.06 21.20
CA LEU A 34 -0.19 -9.00 20.15
C LEU A 34 -0.39 -10.48 20.50
N LYS A 35 -0.19 -10.87 21.76
CA LYS A 35 -0.41 -12.26 22.20
C LYS A 35 -1.89 -12.66 22.09
N THR A 36 -2.80 -11.74 22.39
CA THR A 36 -4.24 -11.99 22.23
C THR A 36 -4.56 -12.13 20.74
N MET A 37 -4.05 -11.21 19.91
CA MET A 37 -4.22 -11.26 18.44
C MET A 37 -3.72 -12.58 17.83
N ASP A 38 -2.58 -13.08 18.29
CA ASP A 38 -1.96 -14.33 17.82
C ASP A 38 -2.79 -15.58 18.10
N GLN A 39 -3.74 -15.50 19.04
CA GLN A 39 -4.55 -16.64 19.46
C GLN A 39 -6.02 -16.52 19.05
N VAL A 40 -6.40 -15.52 18.24
CA VAL A 40 -7.78 -15.34 17.77
C VAL A 40 -8.16 -16.39 16.73
N GLY A 41 -7.21 -16.78 15.87
CA GLY A 41 -7.46 -17.65 14.71
C GLY A 41 -7.43 -16.96 13.35
N TYR A 42 -6.83 -15.76 13.26
CA TYR A 42 -6.62 -15.08 11.97
C TYR A 42 -5.82 -15.93 10.98
N HIS A 43 -6.09 -15.76 9.69
CA HIS A 43 -5.25 -16.30 8.62
C HIS A 43 -3.86 -15.68 8.66
N ALA A 44 -3.81 -14.35 8.78
CA ALA A 44 -2.61 -13.57 8.90
C ALA A 44 -2.88 -12.25 9.65
N LEU A 45 -1.83 -11.68 10.22
CA LEU A 45 -1.79 -10.29 10.66
C LEU A 45 -1.01 -9.51 9.61
N GLU A 46 -1.62 -8.52 8.99
CA GLU A 46 -0.89 -7.59 8.14
C GLU A 46 -0.24 -6.51 9.01
N VAL A 47 1.09 -6.57 9.14
CA VAL A 47 1.82 -5.80 10.16
C VAL A 47 2.93 -4.92 9.59
N TRP A 48 3.25 -5.08 8.31
CA TRP A 48 4.48 -4.52 7.75
C TRP A 48 4.36 -4.13 6.27
N GLY A 49 5.36 -3.42 5.76
CA GLY A 49 5.34 -2.86 4.42
C GLY A 49 4.35 -1.69 4.28
N GLY A 50 3.90 -1.41 3.06
CA GLY A 50 3.14 -0.18 2.80
C GLY A 50 3.91 1.06 3.25
N ALA A 51 3.28 1.94 4.04
CA ALA A 51 3.91 3.16 4.55
C ALA A 51 4.57 2.99 5.95
N THR A 52 4.45 1.82 6.59
CA THR A 52 4.93 1.67 7.99
C THR A 52 6.43 1.84 8.11
N PHE A 53 7.20 1.34 7.13
CA PHE A 53 8.65 1.40 7.16
C PHE A 53 9.18 2.85 7.15
N ASP A 54 8.68 3.71 6.24
CA ASP A 54 8.99 5.14 6.23
C ASP A 54 8.49 5.81 7.51
N ALA A 55 7.27 5.48 7.95
CA ALA A 55 6.68 6.12 9.11
C ALA A 55 7.44 5.83 10.43
N CYS A 56 7.99 4.63 10.59
CA CYS A 56 8.84 4.24 11.70
C CYS A 56 10.00 5.24 11.87
N ILE A 57 10.79 5.43 10.81
CA ILE A 57 12.02 6.23 10.86
C ILE A 57 11.75 7.73 10.76
N ARG A 58 10.68 8.14 10.08
CA ARG A 58 10.37 9.55 9.83
C ARG A 58 9.61 10.21 10.98
N TYR A 59 8.68 9.50 11.61
CA TYR A 59 7.73 10.12 12.55
C TYR A 59 7.71 9.50 13.94
N LEU A 60 8.06 8.22 14.05
CA LEU A 60 7.94 7.47 15.31
C LEU A 60 9.29 7.30 15.99
N ASN A 61 10.39 7.58 15.28
CA ASN A 61 11.76 7.33 15.74
C ASN A 61 11.93 5.88 16.22
N GLU A 62 11.40 4.95 15.43
CA GLU A 62 11.46 3.51 15.66
C GLU A 62 12.21 2.82 14.53
N ASP A 63 12.95 1.74 14.84
CA ASP A 63 13.56 0.89 13.82
C ASP A 63 12.47 -0.07 13.28
N PRO A 64 12.14 -0.01 11.97
CA PRO A 64 11.12 -0.88 11.41
C PRO A 64 11.49 -2.36 11.55
N TRP A 65 12.77 -2.74 11.40
CA TRP A 65 13.21 -4.14 11.48
C TRP A 65 13.05 -4.68 12.89
N GLU A 66 13.40 -3.86 13.89
CA GLU A 66 13.17 -4.23 15.29
C GLU A 66 11.69 -4.30 15.62
N ARG A 67 10.86 -3.38 15.08
CA ARG A 67 9.41 -3.47 15.20
C ARG A 67 8.89 -4.83 14.70
N LEU A 68 9.34 -5.29 13.53
CA LEU A 68 8.95 -6.60 13.00
C LEU A 68 9.37 -7.75 13.93
N ARG A 69 10.63 -7.76 14.38
CA ARG A 69 11.14 -8.79 15.31
C ARG A 69 10.34 -8.84 16.61
N GLN A 70 9.99 -7.68 17.16
CA GLN A 70 9.16 -7.61 18.37
C GLN A 70 7.75 -8.13 18.13
N ILE A 71 7.15 -7.83 16.97
CA ILE A 71 5.84 -8.37 16.60
C ILE A 71 5.90 -9.89 16.47
N ARG A 72 6.85 -10.43 15.69
CA ARG A 72 7.05 -11.87 15.50
C ARG A 72 7.23 -12.61 16.81
N LYS A 73 7.98 -12.02 17.76
CA LYS A 73 8.21 -12.60 19.09
C LYS A 73 6.93 -12.74 19.90
N GLN A 74 6.00 -11.78 19.80
CA GLN A 74 4.76 -11.79 20.58
C GLN A 74 3.61 -12.54 19.88
N ALA A 75 3.66 -12.61 18.55
CA ALA A 75 2.72 -13.38 17.75
C ALA A 75 3.48 -14.45 16.95
N PRO A 76 3.89 -15.59 17.53
CA PRO A 76 4.66 -16.64 16.84
C PRO A 76 3.83 -17.68 16.06
N HIS A 77 2.49 -17.72 16.19
CA HIS A 77 1.67 -18.76 15.57
C HIS A 77 0.92 -18.27 14.32
N THR A 78 0.40 -17.04 14.36
CA THR A 78 -0.31 -16.44 13.23
C THR A 78 0.70 -15.96 12.18
N LYS A 79 0.37 -16.12 10.89
CA LYS A 79 1.24 -15.65 9.82
C LYS A 79 1.37 -14.13 9.85
N LEU A 80 2.57 -13.60 9.62
CA LEU A 80 2.80 -12.18 9.44
C LEU A 80 2.83 -11.85 7.95
N GLN A 81 1.97 -10.91 7.55
CA GLN A 81 1.87 -10.43 6.17
C GLN A 81 2.44 -9.03 6.02
N MET A 82 3.06 -8.78 4.87
CA MET A 82 3.41 -7.44 4.43
C MET A 82 2.86 -7.10 3.05
N LEU A 83 2.68 -5.80 2.79
CA LEU A 83 2.44 -5.26 1.45
C LEU A 83 3.74 -4.77 0.81
N LEU A 84 4.11 -5.31 -0.36
CA LEU A 84 5.33 -4.98 -1.10
C LEU A 84 5.02 -4.61 -2.55
N ARG A 85 5.59 -3.48 -3.01
CA ARG A 85 5.33 -2.87 -4.32
C ARG A 85 6.23 -3.45 -5.43
N GLY A 86 6.24 -4.77 -5.60
CA GLY A 86 7.07 -5.44 -6.61
C GLY A 86 8.51 -4.90 -6.67
N GLN A 87 8.92 -4.44 -7.84
CA GLN A 87 10.24 -3.84 -8.09
C GLN A 87 10.51 -2.51 -7.36
N ASN A 88 9.47 -1.83 -6.87
CA ASN A 88 9.60 -0.61 -6.07
C ASN A 88 9.84 -0.89 -4.58
N ILE A 89 9.67 -2.14 -4.13
CA ILE A 89 9.80 -2.51 -2.71
C ILE A 89 8.85 -1.68 -1.83
N LEU A 90 9.36 -0.71 -1.07
CA LEU A 90 8.59 0.26 -0.29
C LEU A 90 8.85 1.72 -0.73
N GLY A 91 9.68 1.91 -1.76
CA GLY A 91 10.02 3.21 -2.31
C GLY A 91 9.05 3.69 -3.41
N TYR A 92 9.54 4.64 -4.20
CA TYR A 92 8.77 5.35 -5.25
C TYR A 92 9.35 5.19 -6.66
N LYS A 93 10.43 4.42 -6.82
CA LYS A 93 11.11 4.11 -8.09
C LYS A 93 11.48 2.64 -8.15
N ASN A 94 11.78 2.12 -9.34
CA ASN A 94 12.26 0.74 -9.47
C ASN A 94 13.69 0.61 -8.94
N TYR A 95 13.96 -0.48 -8.23
CA TYR A 95 15.29 -0.84 -7.74
C TYR A 95 15.88 -1.97 -8.57
N ALA A 96 17.21 -2.09 -8.57
CA ALA A 96 17.88 -3.24 -9.16
C ALA A 96 17.54 -4.55 -8.42
N ASP A 97 17.67 -5.67 -9.12
CA ASP A 97 17.23 -6.97 -8.61
C ASP A 97 17.96 -7.44 -7.35
N ASP A 98 19.23 -7.03 -7.18
CA ASP A 98 20.03 -7.32 -5.99
C ASP A 98 19.45 -6.68 -4.73
N VAL A 99 18.97 -5.43 -4.84
CA VAL A 99 18.31 -4.72 -3.73
C VAL A 99 16.96 -5.36 -3.39
N VAL A 100 16.14 -5.68 -4.39
CA VAL A 100 14.85 -6.35 -4.19
C VAL A 100 15.03 -7.70 -3.51
N THR A 101 15.98 -8.50 -4.00
CA THR A 101 16.29 -9.83 -3.45
C THR A 101 16.79 -9.74 -2.01
N ALA A 102 17.73 -8.83 -1.73
CA ALA A 102 18.26 -8.62 -0.38
C ALA A 102 17.17 -8.15 0.59
N PHE A 103 16.29 -7.23 0.16
CA PHE A 103 15.20 -6.76 1.01
C PHE A 103 14.20 -7.86 1.38
N ILE A 104 13.82 -8.70 0.42
CA ILE A 104 12.91 -9.82 0.66
C ILE A 104 13.55 -10.86 1.56
N GLN A 105 14.84 -11.18 1.34
CA GLN A 105 15.60 -12.06 2.21
C GLN A 105 15.55 -11.58 3.66
N GLN A 106 15.85 -10.30 3.91
CA GLN A 106 15.82 -9.73 5.27
C GLN A 106 14.39 -9.70 5.83
N SER A 107 13.37 -9.42 5.01
CA SER A 107 11.98 -9.41 5.45
C SER A 107 11.53 -10.78 5.97
N ILE A 108 11.84 -11.85 5.22
CA ILE A 108 11.51 -13.23 5.63
C ILE A 108 12.34 -13.66 6.83
N ALA A 109 13.65 -13.37 6.83
CA ALA A 109 14.55 -13.71 7.95
C ALA A 109 14.11 -13.07 9.28
N ASN A 110 13.46 -11.91 9.24
CA ASN A 110 12.94 -11.21 10.41
C ASN A 110 11.50 -11.59 10.80
N GLY A 111 10.83 -12.43 10.02
CA GLY A 111 9.58 -13.08 10.42
C GLY A 111 8.36 -12.81 9.55
N ILE A 112 8.50 -12.19 8.37
CA ILE A 112 7.41 -12.14 7.39
C ILE A 112 7.19 -13.52 6.77
N ASP A 113 5.95 -13.99 6.82
CA ASP A 113 5.52 -15.26 6.23
C ASP A 113 4.87 -15.07 4.86
N ILE A 114 4.05 -14.02 4.70
CA ILE A 114 3.32 -13.71 3.46
C ILE A 114 3.77 -12.37 2.90
N ILE A 115 4.20 -12.36 1.64
CA ILE A 115 4.49 -11.13 0.91
C ILE A 115 3.41 -10.92 -0.15
N ARG A 116 2.57 -9.91 0.08
CA ARG A 116 1.58 -9.44 -0.89
C ARG A 116 2.25 -8.53 -1.91
N LEU A 117 2.48 -9.07 -3.09
CA LEU A 117 3.21 -8.46 -4.20
C LEU A 117 2.26 -7.78 -5.18
N PHE A 118 2.34 -6.45 -5.31
CA PHE A 118 1.58 -5.72 -6.31
C PHE A 118 2.46 -4.77 -7.13
N ASP A 119 2.06 -4.55 -8.38
CA ASP A 119 2.63 -3.54 -9.27
C ASP A 119 1.54 -2.50 -9.56
N ALA A 120 1.92 -1.22 -9.56
CA ALA A 120 0.95 -0.14 -9.70
C ALA A 120 0.23 -0.13 -11.07
N LEU A 121 0.83 -0.74 -12.09
CA LEU A 121 0.30 -0.89 -13.45
C LEU A 121 -0.26 -2.27 -13.74
N ASN A 122 -0.22 -3.20 -12.78
CA ASN A 122 -0.42 -4.63 -13.02
C ASN A 122 0.56 -5.23 -14.05
N ASP A 123 1.75 -4.63 -14.22
CA ASP A 123 2.81 -5.21 -15.05
C ASP A 123 3.50 -6.35 -14.31
N THR A 124 3.09 -7.58 -14.59
CA THR A 124 3.62 -8.82 -14.01
C THR A 124 5.14 -8.96 -14.13
N ARG A 125 5.76 -8.32 -15.13
CA ARG A 125 7.23 -8.34 -15.30
C ARG A 125 7.93 -7.69 -14.10
N ASN A 126 7.37 -6.63 -13.54
CA ASN A 126 7.87 -5.95 -12.34
C ASN A 126 7.66 -6.76 -11.04
N LEU A 127 6.94 -7.87 -11.11
CA LEU A 127 6.74 -8.78 -9.97
C LEU A 127 7.71 -9.96 -9.98
N LYS A 128 8.35 -10.24 -11.12
CA LYS A 128 9.16 -11.45 -11.33
C LYS A 128 10.27 -11.64 -10.29
N THR A 129 11.08 -10.62 -10.05
CA THR A 129 12.18 -10.71 -9.07
C THR A 129 11.66 -10.90 -7.66
N ALA A 130 10.62 -10.15 -7.28
CA ALA A 130 10.04 -10.23 -5.96
C ALA A 130 9.37 -11.59 -5.70
N LEU A 131 8.67 -12.13 -6.70
CA LEU A 131 8.11 -13.47 -6.67
C LEU A 131 9.21 -14.52 -6.47
N ASN A 132 10.24 -14.50 -7.33
CA ASN A 132 11.32 -15.47 -7.27
C ASN A 132 12.08 -15.42 -5.93
N ALA A 133 12.40 -14.22 -5.44
CA ALA A 133 13.07 -14.04 -4.16
C ALA A 133 12.20 -14.53 -2.98
N THR A 134 10.89 -14.23 -3.01
CA THR A 134 9.96 -14.69 -1.96
C THR A 134 9.98 -16.22 -1.86
N LYS A 135 9.85 -16.90 -3.01
CA LYS A 135 9.89 -18.37 -3.05
C LYS A 135 11.25 -18.95 -2.69
N GLN A 136 12.33 -18.33 -3.18
CA GLN A 136 13.71 -18.76 -2.90
C GLN A 136 14.00 -18.79 -1.40
N TYR A 137 13.49 -17.80 -0.65
CA TYR A 137 13.71 -17.70 0.79
C TYR A 137 12.59 -18.31 1.64
N GLY A 138 11.65 -19.04 1.03
CA GLY A 138 10.63 -19.83 1.72
C GLY A 138 9.41 -19.05 2.20
N GLY A 139 9.20 -17.82 1.72
CA GLY A 139 7.98 -17.05 1.98
C GLY A 139 6.83 -17.46 1.06
N HIS A 140 5.60 -17.09 1.46
CA HIS A 140 4.39 -17.25 0.65
C HIS A 140 4.23 -16.03 -0.28
N ALA A 141 4.30 -16.25 -1.59
CA ALA A 141 4.17 -15.20 -2.58
C ALA A 141 2.71 -15.02 -3.00
N GLN A 142 2.06 -13.97 -2.47
CA GLN A 142 0.71 -13.59 -2.88
C GLN A 142 0.77 -12.52 -3.98
N MET A 143 0.52 -12.91 -5.24
CA MET A 143 0.48 -11.94 -6.34
C MET A 143 -0.85 -11.19 -6.35
N THR A 144 -0.81 -9.90 -6.67
CA THR A 144 -1.94 -9.00 -6.42
C THR A 144 -2.34 -8.24 -7.66
N ILE A 145 -3.64 -8.26 -7.93
CA ILE A 145 -4.30 -7.46 -8.95
C ILE A 145 -4.74 -6.14 -8.32
N ALA A 146 -4.17 -5.02 -8.76
CA ALA A 146 -4.68 -3.69 -8.43
C ALA A 146 -5.98 -3.43 -9.22
N TYR A 147 -7.13 -3.47 -8.54
CA TYR A 147 -8.43 -3.32 -9.18
C TYR A 147 -8.76 -1.87 -9.48
N THR A 148 -9.28 -1.65 -10.68
CA THR A 148 -9.81 -0.37 -11.12
C THR A 148 -10.89 -0.57 -12.18
N THR A 149 -11.57 0.51 -12.59
CA THR A 149 -12.61 0.46 -13.62
C THR A 149 -12.26 1.41 -14.77
N SER A 150 -12.65 1.00 -15.98
CA SER A 150 -12.66 1.76 -17.24
C SER A 150 -13.28 0.86 -18.32
N ASP A 151 -13.50 1.37 -19.53
CA ASP A 151 -13.97 0.57 -20.67
C ASP A 151 -13.05 -0.61 -21.03
N TYR A 152 -11.77 -0.59 -20.61
CA TYR A 152 -10.79 -1.65 -20.85
C TYR A 152 -10.62 -2.65 -19.70
N HIS A 153 -10.96 -2.24 -18.48
CA HIS A 153 -10.73 -3.05 -17.27
C HIS A 153 -11.94 -3.95 -17.03
N THR A 154 -12.11 -4.92 -17.93
CA THR A 154 -13.21 -5.89 -17.91
C THR A 154 -12.90 -7.05 -16.97
N VAL A 155 -13.90 -7.88 -16.65
CA VAL A 155 -13.68 -9.14 -15.93
C VAL A 155 -12.72 -10.05 -16.69
N ASP A 156 -12.82 -10.12 -18.02
CA ASP A 156 -11.94 -10.96 -18.84
C ASP A 156 -10.47 -10.51 -18.78
N TYR A 157 -10.22 -9.19 -18.71
CA TYR A 157 -8.88 -8.64 -18.48
C TYR A 157 -8.29 -9.20 -17.17
N TYR A 158 -9.04 -9.08 -16.06
CA TYR A 158 -8.56 -9.53 -14.76
C TYR A 158 -8.44 -11.05 -14.64
N VAL A 159 -9.32 -11.82 -15.28
CA VAL A 159 -9.19 -13.29 -15.33
C VAL A 159 -7.93 -13.72 -16.10
N THR A 160 -7.60 -13.01 -17.18
CA THR A 160 -6.35 -13.26 -17.93
C THR A 160 -5.14 -12.96 -17.07
N LEU A 161 -5.15 -11.82 -16.38
CA LEU A 161 -4.08 -11.44 -15.46
C LEU A 161 -3.94 -12.45 -14.30
N ALA A 162 -5.04 -12.92 -13.73
CA ALA A 162 -5.04 -13.92 -12.66
C ALA A 162 -4.39 -15.24 -13.12
N LYS A 163 -4.70 -15.71 -14.33
CA LYS A 163 -4.07 -16.90 -14.93
C LYS A 163 -2.57 -16.69 -15.11
N GLU A 164 -2.17 -15.54 -15.67
CA GLU A 164 -0.76 -15.21 -15.84
C GLU A 164 0.00 -15.24 -14.51
N MET A 165 -0.54 -14.63 -13.46
CA MET A 165 0.07 -14.63 -12.13
C MET A 165 0.13 -16.04 -11.51
N ALA A 166 -0.91 -16.86 -11.71
CA ALA A 166 -0.89 -18.26 -11.27
C ALA A 166 0.16 -19.08 -12.02
N ASP A 167 0.26 -18.93 -13.36
CA ASP A 167 1.23 -19.61 -14.21
C ASP A 167 2.68 -19.21 -13.89
N MET A 168 2.90 -17.97 -13.42
CA MET A 168 4.19 -17.52 -12.90
C MET A 168 4.59 -18.23 -11.59
N GLY A 169 3.64 -18.85 -10.89
CA GLY A 169 3.86 -19.62 -9.67
C GLY A 169 3.50 -18.88 -8.38
N ALA A 170 2.50 -18.00 -8.39
CA ALA A 170 1.93 -17.44 -7.16
C ALA A 170 1.39 -18.54 -6.23
N ASP A 171 1.54 -18.38 -4.93
CA ASP A 171 1.02 -19.32 -3.93
C ASP A 171 -0.44 -18.97 -3.53
N SER A 172 -0.84 -17.71 -3.70
CA SER A 172 -2.23 -17.24 -3.68
C SER A 172 -2.35 -15.94 -4.50
N LEU A 173 -3.58 -15.53 -4.82
CA LEU A 173 -3.86 -14.23 -5.43
C LEU A 173 -4.63 -13.31 -4.50
N CYS A 174 -4.49 -12.00 -4.69
CA CYS A 174 -5.31 -10.98 -4.03
C CYS A 174 -5.92 -10.03 -5.08
N ILE A 175 -7.23 -9.80 -5.01
CA ILE A 175 -7.89 -8.68 -5.68
C ILE A 175 -7.81 -7.49 -4.73
N LYS A 176 -6.96 -6.51 -5.05
CA LYS A 176 -6.76 -5.30 -4.25
C LYS A 176 -7.55 -4.13 -4.82
N ASP A 177 -8.73 -3.94 -4.25
CA ASP A 177 -9.58 -2.76 -4.47
C ASP A 177 -9.19 -1.63 -3.50
N MET A 178 -8.08 -0.94 -3.81
CA MET A 178 -7.51 0.10 -2.97
C MET A 178 -8.43 1.32 -2.78
N ALA A 179 -9.42 1.51 -3.64
CA ALA A 179 -10.31 2.68 -3.62
C ALA A 179 -11.71 2.36 -3.06
N GLY A 180 -12.04 1.08 -2.86
CA GLY A 180 -13.38 0.67 -2.45
C GLY A 180 -14.41 0.83 -3.57
N ILE A 181 -14.04 0.55 -4.82
CA ILE A 181 -14.88 0.77 -6.00
C ILE A 181 -15.33 -0.52 -6.70
N LEU A 182 -14.92 -1.69 -6.20
CA LEU A 182 -15.43 -2.97 -6.68
C LEU A 182 -16.88 -3.10 -6.24
N THR A 183 -17.82 -3.12 -7.19
CA THR A 183 -19.24 -3.25 -6.86
C THR A 183 -19.61 -4.71 -6.55
N PRO A 184 -20.66 -4.97 -5.74
CA PRO A 184 -21.00 -6.32 -5.33
C PRO A 184 -21.25 -7.28 -6.50
N GLN A 185 -21.97 -6.85 -7.55
CA GLN A 185 -22.24 -7.71 -8.70
C GLN A 185 -20.95 -8.03 -9.48
N THR A 186 -20.10 -7.03 -9.69
CA THR A 186 -18.79 -7.25 -10.34
C THR A 186 -17.89 -8.13 -9.48
N ALA A 187 -17.92 -8.00 -8.15
CA ALA A 187 -17.17 -8.87 -7.25
C ALA A 187 -17.59 -10.33 -7.39
N TYR A 188 -18.90 -10.60 -7.40
CA TYR A 188 -19.43 -11.94 -7.59
C TYR A 188 -18.95 -12.55 -8.91
N GLU A 189 -19.11 -11.80 -10.01
CA GLU A 189 -18.72 -12.27 -11.34
C GLU A 189 -17.20 -12.50 -11.43
N LEU A 190 -16.40 -11.52 -11.02
CA LEU A 190 -14.95 -11.56 -11.10
C LEU A 190 -14.37 -12.72 -10.28
N VAL A 191 -14.80 -12.85 -9.03
CA VAL A 191 -14.35 -13.94 -8.15
C VAL A 191 -14.76 -15.29 -8.71
N SER A 192 -16.01 -15.46 -9.15
CA SER A 192 -16.47 -16.73 -9.74
C SER A 192 -15.62 -17.13 -10.94
N ARG A 193 -15.32 -16.17 -11.83
CA ARG A 193 -14.55 -16.40 -13.05
C ARG A 193 -13.07 -16.69 -12.75
N ILE A 194 -12.48 -16.04 -11.75
CA ILE A 194 -11.10 -16.33 -11.32
C ILE A 194 -11.03 -17.70 -10.66
N LYS A 195 -11.93 -18.02 -9.73
CA LYS A 195 -11.96 -19.34 -9.06
C LYS A 195 -12.23 -20.50 -10.03
N ALA A 196 -12.91 -20.26 -11.14
CA ALA A 196 -13.06 -21.25 -12.21
C ALA A 196 -11.80 -21.38 -13.09
N ALA A 197 -10.88 -20.42 -13.03
CA ALA A 197 -9.69 -20.34 -13.88
C ALA A 197 -8.40 -20.79 -13.18
N ILE A 198 -8.33 -20.76 -11.86
CA ILE A 198 -7.15 -21.09 -11.06
C ILE A 198 -7.52 -21.92 -9.83
N GLU A 199 -6.57 -22.70 -9.31
CA GLU A 199 -6.79 -23.53 -8.10
C GLU A 199 -6.27 -22.90 -6.81
N ILE A 200 -5.33 -21.95 -6.90
CA ILE A 200 -4.72 -21.30 -5.73
C ILE A 200 -5.73 -20.41 -4.97
N PRO A 201 -5.54 -20.18 -3.65
CA PRO A 201 -6.45 -19.35 -2.87
C PRO A 201 -6.57 -17.93 -3.41
N LEU A 202 -7.77 -17.36 -3.29
CA LEU A 202 -8.09 -16.00 -3.70
C LEU A 202 -8.54 -15.18 -2.51
N GLU A 203 -7.83 -14.10 -2.26
CA GLU A 203 -8.14 -13.09 -1.25
C GLU A 203 -8.78 -11.85 -1.88
N VAL A 204 -9.72 -11.24 -1.19
CA VAL A 204 -10.30 -9.95 -1.58
C VAL A 204 -9.98 -8.90 -0.52
N HIS A 205 -9.29 -7.86 -0.96
CA HIS A 205 -8.97 -6.67 -0.17
C HIS A 205 -9.77 -5.49 -0.69
N THR A 206 -10.55 -4.83 0.17
CA THR A 206 -11.23 -3.58 -0.19
C THR A 206 -11.27 -2.58 0.98
N HIS A 207 -11.60 -1.34 0.66
CA HIS A 207 -11.80 -0.26 1.63
C HIS A 207 -13.27 0.16 1.67
N ALA A 208 -13.77 0.52 2.85
CA ALA A 208 -15.17 0.89 3.09
C ALA A 208 -15.53 2.31 2.66
N THR A 209 -14.65 3.00 1.92
CA THR A 209 -14.76 4.44 1.60
C THR A 209 -16.08 4.78 0.92
N SER A 210 -16.53 3.93 0.00
CA SER A 210 -17.73 4.14 -0.81
C SER A 210 -19.04 3.72 -0.12
N GLY A 211 -18.94 2.98 0.99
CA GLY A 211 -20.10 2.44 1.70
C GLY A 211 -20.69 1.15 1.11
N ILE A 212 -19.95 0.43 0.24
CA ILE A 212 -20.40 -0.85 -0.34
C ILE A 212 -19.48 -2.04 -0.07
N ALA A 213 -18.45 -1.87 0.76
CA ALA A 213 -17.41 -2.88 0.98
C ALA A 213 -17.94 -4.17 1.61
N GLU A 214 -18.80 -4.08 2.63
CA GLU A 214 -19.40 -5.24 3.29
C GLU A 214 -20.25 -6.06 2.30
N MET A 215 -21.06 -5.39 1.46
CA MET A 215 -21.82 -6.05 0.40
C MET A 215 -20.91 -6.69 -0.66
N THR A 216 -19.79 -6.05 -0.94
CA THR A 216 -18.76 -6.54 -1.87
C THR A 216 -18.11 -7.80 -1.34
N TYR A 217 -17.75 -7.84 -0.06
CA TYR A 217 -17.25 -9.05 0.60
C TYR A 217 -18.29 -10.16 0.62
N LEU A 218 -19.54 -9.88 0.98
CA LEU A 218 -20.60 -10.90 0.94
C LEU A 218 -20.71 -11.53 -0.45
N LYS A 219 -20.72 -10.71 -1.51
CA LYS A 219 -20.78 -11.20 -2.89
C LYS A 219 -19.53 -11.93 -3.36
N ALA A 220 -18.34 -11.48 -2.96
CA ALA A 220 -17.10 -12.18 -3.24
C ALA A 220 -17.06 -13.56 -2.56
N ILE A 221 -17.51 -13.65 -1.31
CA ILE A 221 -17.56 -14.89 -0.54
C ILE A 221 -18.58 -15.86 -1.13
N GLU A 222 -19.77 -15.38 -1.48
CA GLU A 222 -20.78 -16.17 -2.21
C GLU A 222 -20.24 -16.76 -3.53
N ALA A 223 -19.30 -16.06 -4.16
CA ALA A 223 -18.64 -16.49 -5.40
C ALA A 223 -17.42 -17.40 -5.19
N GLY A 224 -17.02 -17.67 -3.94
CA GLY A 224 -15.92 -18.60 -3.63
C GLY A 224 -14.60 -17.96 -3.21
N ALA A 225 -14.58 -16.68 -2.79
CA ALA A 225 -13.39 -16.09 -2.18
C ALA A 225 -13.00 -16.85 -0.89
N ASP A 226 -11.71 -17.08 -0.69
CA ASP A 226 -11.20 -17.90 0.43
C ASP A 226 -10.85 -17.03 1.65
N ILE A 227 -10.37 -15.81 1.40
CA ILE A 227 -9.83 -14.90 2.41
C ILE A 227 -10.37 -13.48 2.17
N ILE A 228 -10.64 -12.75 3.25
CA ILE A 228 -10.93 -11.31 3.21
C ILE A 228 -10.02 -10.55 4.18
N ASP A 229 -9.69 -9.30 3.83
CA ASP A 229 -9.03 -8.38 4.76
C ASP A 229 -10.05 -7.59 5.58
N THR A 230 -9.91 -7.57 6.90
CA THR A 230 -10.73 -6.77 7.80
C THR A 230 -9.88 -6.01 8.79
N ALA A 231 -10.45 -4.98 9.40
CA ALA A 231 -9.84 -4.26 10.50
C ALA A 231 -10.70 -4.39 11.76
N ILE A 232 -10.10 -4.50 12.94
CA ILE A 232 -10.86 -4.46 14.19
C ILE A 232 -11.60 -3.11 14.34
N SER A 233 -12.83 -3.14 14.86
CA SER A 233 -13.79 -2.03 14.75
C SER A 233 -13.29 -0.62 15.14
N PRO A 234 -12.41 -0.40 16.14
CA PRO A 234 -11.86 0.93 16.41
C PRO A 234 -11.10 1.55 15.22
N PHE A 235 -10.47 0.72 14.39
CA PHE A 235 -9.72 1.10 13.20
C PHE A 235 -10.36 0.60 11.90
N ALA A 236 -11.67 0.30 11.90
CA ALA A 236 -12.42 -0.15 10.72
C ALA A 236 -13.36 0.92 10.14
N GLY A 237 -13.82 0.73 8.90
CA GLY A 237 -14.78 1.60 8.23
C GLY A 237 -14.16 2.90 7.69
N GLY A 238 -14.94 3.62 6.88
CA GLY A 238 -14.45 4.79 6.15
C GLY A 238 -13.35 4.39 5.17
N THR A 239 -12.23 5.11 5.18
CA THR A 239 -11.07 4.76 4.34
C THR A 239 -10.36 3.47 4.77
N SER A 240 -10.76 2.82 5.87
CA SER A 240 -10.24 1.52 6.30
C SER A 240 -11.08 0.34 5.78
N GLN A 241 -10.71 -0.89 6.11
CA GLN A 241 -11.43 -2.12 5.81
C GLN A 241 -12.73 -2.22 6.63
N PRO A 242 -13.71 -3.06 6.21
CA PRO A 242 -14.84 -3.48 7.04
C PRO A 242 -14.42 -4.05 8.39
N ALA A 243 -15.32 -3.93 9.39
CA ALA A 243 -15.06 -4.37 10.75
C ALA A 243 -15.01 -5.91 10.87
N THR A 244 -13.93 -6.43 11.44
CA THR A 244 -13.69 -7.88 11.66
C THR A 244 -14.86 -8.52 12.39
N GLU A 245 -15.28 -7.93 13.52
CA GLU A 245 -16.31 -8.48 14.40
C GLU A 245 -17.68 -8.56 13.69
N SER A 246 -18.03 -7.50 12.94
CA SER A 246 -19.30 -7.44 12.21
C SER A 246 -19.33 -8.45 11.06
N MET A 247 -18.23 -8.59 10.32
CA MET A 247 -18.12 -9.56 9.24
C MET A 247 -18.16 -10.99 9.77
N GLN A 248 -17.47 -11.30 10.87
CA GLN A 248 -17.57 -12.61 11.52
C GLN A 248 -19.03 -12.96 11.85
N ILE A 249 -19.72 -12.09 12.59
CA ILE A 249 -21.08 -12.34 13.05
C ILE A 249 -22.03 -12.52 11.85
N ALA A 250 -21.89 -11.69 10.82
CA ALA A 250 -22.70 -11.79 9.61
C ALA A 250 -22.49 -13.12 8.89
N LEU A 251 -21.24 -13.53 8.67
CA LEU A 251 -20.91 -14.76 7.96
C LEU A 251 -21.33 -16.02 8.73
N GLN A 252 -21.15 -16.05 10.06
CA GLN A 252 -21.62 -17.16 10.89
C GLN A 252 -23.15 -17.31 10.82
N ASN A 253 -23.91 -16.20 10.88
CA ASN A 253 -25.37 -16.23 10.73
C ASN A 253 -25.84 -16.65 9.34
N LEU A 254 -25.06 -16.37 8.30
CA LEU A 254 -25.29 -16.84 6.93
C LEU A 254 -24.86 -18.31 6.71
N GLY A 255 -24.27 -18.94 7.73
CA GLY A 255 -23.93 -20.36 7.75
C GLY A 255 -22.53 -20.71 7.25
N TYR A 256 -21.63 -19.73 7.07
CA TYR A 256 -20.22 -19.97 6.74
C TYR A 256 -19.43 -20.42 7.97
N THR A 257 -18.36 -21.20 7.75
CA THR A 257 -17.41 -21.55 8.82
C THR A 257 -16.38 -20.42 8.98
N VAL A 258 -16.29 -19.88 10.21
CA VAL A 258 -15.33 -18.84 10.59
C VAL A 258 -14.64 -19.26 11.89
N ASP A 259 -13.31 -19.29 11.89
CA ASP A 259 -12.48 -19.79 12.99
C ASP A 259 -11.91 -18.66 13.86
N LEU A 260 -12.69 -17.61 14.11
CA LEU A 260 -12.29 -16.48 14.96
C LEU A 260 -12.92 -16.58 16.35
N ASP A 261 -12.10 -16.44 17.39
CA ASP A 261 -12.54 -16.37 18.79
C ASP A 261 -13.18 -15.00 19.08
N GLN A 262 -14.52 -14.99 19.19
CA GLN A 262 -15.31 -13.79 19.44
C GLN A 262 -14.94 -13.10 20.77
N THR A 263 -14.60 -13.86 21.82
CA THR A 263 -14.23 -13.27 23.12
C THR A 263 -12.92 -12.50 23.00
N LYS A 264 -11.94 -13.05 22.29
CA LYS A 264 -10.66 -12.37 22.04
C LYS A 264 -10.81 -11.19 21.09
N LEU A 265 -11.68 -11.27 20.08
CA LEU A 265 -11.99 -10.11 19.25
C LEU A 265 -12.53 -8.94 20.07
N ASN A 266 -13.44 -9.21 21.00
CA ASN A 266 -13.97 -8.16 21.88
C ASN A 266 -12.86 -7.55 22.74
N GLU A 267 -11.97 -8.37 23.30
CA GLU A 267 -10.81 -7.88 24.06
C GLU A 267 -9.90 -6.97 23.20
N ILE A 268 -9.63 -7.35 21.95
CA ILE A 268 -8.82 -6.57 21.02
C ILE A 268 -9.52 -5.25 20.67
N ALA A 269 -10.82 -5.28 20.41
CA ALA A 269 -11.62 -4.09 20.14
C ALA A 269 -11.61 -3.12 21.34
N ASP A 270 -11.84 -3.64 22.54
CA ASP A 270 -11.82 -2.87 23.79
C ASP A 270 -10.44 -2.28 24.05
N TYR A 271 -9.37 -3.00 23.70
CA TYR A 271 -7.99 -2.50 23.81
C TYR A 271 -7.70 -1.35 22.83
N PHE A 272 -8.11 -1.47 21.57
CA PHE A 272 -7.86 -0.44 20.55
C PHE A 272 -8.80 0.77 20.64
N ALA A 273 -9.95 0.65 21.31
CA ALA A 273 -10.91 1.74 21.49
C ALA A 273 -10.32 3.00 22.16
N PRO A 274 -9.66 2.92 23.34
CA PRO A 274 -9.03 4.09 23.96
C PRO A 274 -7.86 4.65 23.12
N ILE A 275 -7.12 3.80 22.38
CA ILE A 275 -6.05 4.25 21.47
C ILE A 275 -6.64 5.09 20.34
N ARG A 276 -7.73 4.62 19.70
CA ARG A 276 -8.48 5.38 18.70
C ARG A 276 -8.96 6.72 19.28
N ASP A 277 -9.50 6.71 20.49
CA ASP A 277 -10.02 7.93 21.13
C ASP A 277 -8.90 8.94 21.41
N ARG A 278 -7.71 8.49 21.84
CA ARG A 278 -6.52 9.34 21.94
C ARG A 278 -6.15 9.97 20.60
N PHE A 279 -6.05 9.19 19.52
CA PHE A 279 -5.75 9.74 18.19
C PHE A 279 -6.81 10.70 17.66
N ARG A 280 -8.08 10.53 18.05
CA ARG A 280 -9.14 11.49 17.74
C ARG A 280 -8.97 12.80 18.51
N GLN A 281 -8.64 12.72 19.80
CA GLN A 281 -8.37 13.90 20.65
C GLN A 281 -7.15 14.68 20.15
N ASP A 282 -6.11 13.98 19.72
CA ASP A 282 -4.87 14.57 19.18
C ASP A 282 -5.04 15.12 17.74
N GLY A 283 -6.20 14.90 17.10
CA GLY A 283 -6.52 15.37 15.75
C GLY A 283 -5.91 14.56 14.61
N LEU A 284 -5.12 13.51 14.90
CA LEU A 284 -4.56 12.62 13.88
C LEU A 284 -5.61 11.74 13.21
N LEU A 285 -6.62 11.28 13.96
CA LEU A 285 -7.80 10.64 13.40
C LEU A 285 -8.80 11.72 12.98
N ASN A 286 -8.69 12.15 11.72
CA ASN A 286 -9.61 13.13 11.15
C ASN A 286 -10.99 12.49 10.89
N PRO A 287 -12.10 13.01 11.44
CA PRO A 287 -13.43 12.43 11.21
C PRO A 287 -13.79 12.24 9.73
N LYS A 288 -13.28 13.09 8.82
CA LYS A 288 -13.53 12.98 7.37
C LYS A 288 -13.10 11.65 6.77
N VAL A 289 -12.09 10.99 7.33
CA VAL A 289 -11.65 9.68 6.84
C VAL A 289 -12.65 8.56 7.19
N LYS A 290 -13.61 8.84 8.08
CA LYS A 290 -14.72 7.92 8.42
C LYS A 290 -15.99 8.20 7.64
N ASP A 291 -16.09 9.33 6.96
CA ASP A 291 -17.27 9.69 6.17
C ASP A 291 -17.41 8.79 4.94
N VAL A 292 -18.64 8.36 4.66
CA VAL A 292 -18.97 7.58 3.46
C VAL A 292 -18.94 8.52 2.25
N GLN A 293 -18.23 8.10 1.19
CA GLN A 293 -18.03 8.87 -0.03
C GLN A 293 -18.47 8.08 -1.29
N PRO A 294 -19.79 7.98 -1.56
CA PRO A 294 -20.29 7.21 -2.71
C PRO A 294 -19.81 7.76 -4.06
N LYS A 295 -19.44 9.04 -4.12
CA LYS A 295 -18.86 9.69 -5.30
C LYS A 295 -17.57 9.02 -5.78
N ALA A 296 -16.86 8.27 -4.93
CA ALA A 296 -15.72 7.45 -5.33
C ALA A 296 -16.12 6.42 -6.41
N LEU A 297 -17.35 5.90 -6.39
CA LEU A 297 -17.87 4.97 -7.40
C LEU A 297 -18.09 5.63 -8.76
N VAL A 298 -18.31 6.95 -8.77
CA VAL A 298 -18.56 7.73 -9.98
C VAL A 298 -17.24 8.21 -10.58
N TYR A 299 -16.44 8.92 -9.78
CA TYR A 299 -15.21 9.55 -10.27
C TYR A 299 -14.02 8.61 -10.33
N GLN A 300 -14.06 7.51 -9.57
CA GLN A 300 -12.98 6.50 -9.52
C GLN A 300 -11.63 7.08 -9.07
N VAL A 301 -11.65 8.30 -8.49
CA VAL A 301 -10.47 8.98 -7.96
C VAL A 301 -10.38 8.74 -6.45
N PRO A 302 -9.23 8.29 -5.92
CA PRO A 302 -9.06 8.12 -4.48
C PRO A 302 -9.29 9.42 -3.69
N GLY A 303 -10.05 9.37 -2.59
CA GLY A 303 -10.38 10.56 -1.79
C GLY A 303 -9.17 11.31 -1.22
N GLY A 304 -8.10 10.57 -0.86
CA GLY A 304 -6.84 11.18 -0.40
C GLY A 304 -6.13 12.00 -1.48
N MET A 305 -6.20 11.56 -2.74
CA MET A 305 -5.68 12.32 -3.89
C MET A 305 -6.47 13.62 -4.08
N LEU A 306 -7.80 13.57 -3.99
CA LEU A 306 -8.67 14.75 -4.11
C LEU A 306 -8.42 15.77 -3.01
N SER A 307 -8.25 15.31 -1.76
CA SER A 307 -7.98 16.18 -0.62
C SER A 307 -6.65 16.91 -0.77
N ASN A 308 -5.60 16.22 -1.23
CA ASN A 308 -4.29 16.81 -1.49
C ASN A 308 -4.33 17.81 -2.66
N LEU A 309 -5.02 17.45 -3.75
CA LEU A 309 -5.21 18.35 -4.90
C LEU A 309 -5.93 19.64 -4.47
N LEU A 310 -7.00 19.53 -3.68
CA LEU A 310 -7.72 20.68 -3.15
C LEU A 310 -6.81 21.57 -2.27
N ALA A 311 -5.99 20.97 -1.42
CA ALA A 311 -5.02 21.71 -0.61
C ALA A 311 -3.97 22.43 -1.48
N GLN A 312 -3.48 21.79 -2.54
CA GLN A 312 -2.55 22.39 -3.50
C GLN A 312 -3.18 23.58 -4.24
N LEU A 313 -4.43 23.44 -4.69
CA LEU A 313 -5.18 24.52 -5.34
C LEU A 313 -5.40 25.69 -4.39
N LYS A 314 -5.79 25.41 -3.14
CA LYS A 314 -5.97 26.43 -2.10
C LYS A 314 -4.66 27.18 -1.80
N ALA A 315 -3.54 26.47 -1.67
CA ALA A 315 -2.24 27.09 -1.45
C ALA A 315 -1.82 28.04 -2.59
N GLN A 316 -2.35 27.83 -3.81
CA GLN A 316 -2.10 28.64 -4.99
C GLN A 316 -3.22 29.64 -5.30
N ASN A 317 -4.27 29.72 -4.47
CA ASN A 317 -5.49 30.52 -4.72
C ASN A 317 -6.21 30.17 -6.04
N LEU A 318 -6.20 28.88 -6.43
CA LEU A 318 -6.77 28.35 -7.67
C LEU A 318 -7.99 27.45 -7.43
N GLU A 319 -8.69 27.61 -6.31
CA GLU A 319 -9.82 26.75 -5.93
C GLU A 319 -10.94 26.68 -6.99
N SER A 320 -11.12 27.75 -7.77
CA SER A 320 -12.09 27.78 -8.88
C SER A 320 -11.81 26.76 -9.98
N ALA A 321 -10.54 26.34 -10.16
CA ALA A 321 -10.14 25.35 -11.16
C ALA A 321 -10.47 23.91 -10.75
N TYR A 322 -10.93 23.67 -9.52
CA TYR A 322 -11.10 22.31 -9.00
C TYR A 322 -12.03 21.44 -9.86
N SER A 323 -13.18 21.97 -10.28
CA SER A 323 -14.12 21.25 -11.14
C SER A 323 -13.50 20.88 -12.49
N ASP A 324 -12.79 21.82 -13.12
CA ASP A 324 -12.14 21.59 -14.41
C ASP A 324 -11.04 20.52 -14.31
N VAL A 325 -10.29 20.51 -13.20
CA VAL A 325 -9.28 19.47 -12.95
C VAL A 325 -9.92 18.10 -12.76
N LEU A 326 -11.06 18.01 -12.05
CA LEU A 326 -11.80 16.76 -11.90
C LEU A 326 -12.26 16.18 -13.24
N GLU A 327 -12.68 17.03 -14.18
CA GLU A 327 -13.07 16.63 -15.52
C GLU A 327 -11.88 16.26 -16.42
N GLU A 328 -10.70 16.81 -16.14
CA GLU A 328 -9.46 16.53 -16.89
C GLU A 328 -8.79 15.22 -16.45
N ILE A 329 -8.93 14.82 -15.18
CA ILE A 329 -8.33 13.58 -14.64
C ILE A 329 -8.66 12.34 -15.49
N PRO A 330 -9.94 12.03 -15.83
CA PRO A 330 -10.25 10.87 -16.67
C PRO A 330 -9.62 10.94 -18.06
N LYS A 331 -9.46 12.13 -18.64
CA LYS A 331 -8.86 12.33 -19.97
C LYS A 331 -7.36 12.07 -19.92
N VAL A 332 -6.66 12.60 -18.91
CA VAL A 332 -5.23 12.31 -18.69
C VAL A 332 -5.02 10.83 -18.41
N ARG A 333 -5.89 10.20 -17.60
CA ARG A 333 -5.82 8.76 -17.33
C ARG A 333 -5.96 7.94 -18.62
N ALA A 334 -6.90 8.29 -19.50
CA ALA A 334 -7.07 7.64 -20.79
C ALA A 334 -5.84 7.80 -21.70
N ASP A 335 -5.32 9.03 -21.82
CA ASP A 335 -4.12 9.33 -22.60
C ASP A 335 -2.90 8.55 -22.12
N LEU A 336 -2.81 8.29 -20.82
CA LEU A 336 -1.71 7.54 -20.19
C LEU A 336 -1.94 6.02 -20.20
N GLY A 337 -2.94 5.50 -20.92
CA GLY A 337 -3.15 4.05 -21.05
C GLY A 337 -3.89 3.41 -19.86
N TYR A 338 -4.76 4.18 -19.21
CA TYR A 338 -5.61 3.76 -18.09
C TYR A 338 -4.88 3.16 -16.88
N PRO A 339 -3.82 3.79 -16.34
CA PRO A 339 -3.21 3.29 -15.10
C PRO A 339 -4.24 3.16 -13.96
N PRO A 340 -4.16 2.10 -13.13
CA PRO A 340 -4.82 2.10 -11.83
C PRO A 340 -4.36 3.32 -11.02
N LEU A 341 -5.31 4.02 -10.39
CA LEU A 341 -5.00 5.21 -9.59
C LEU A 341 -4.53 4.83 -8.18
N VAL A 342 -3.43 4.09 -8.11
CA VAL A 342 -2.70 3.76 -6.88
C VAL A 342 -1.38 4.54 -6.84
N THR A 343 -0.77 4.71 -5.67
CA THR A 343 0.52 5.39 -5.53
C THR A 343 1.61 4.70 -6.36
N PRO A 344 2.46 5.44 -7.12
CA PRO A 344 2.49 6.91 -7.26
C PRO A 344 1.58 7.48 -8.37
N LEU A 345 1.00 6.63 -9.22
CA LEU A 345 0.28 6.99 -10.45
C LEU A 345 -0.92 7.92 -10.21
N SER A 346 -1.63 7.77 -9.09
CA SER A 346 -2.74 8.66 -8.74
C SER A 346 -2.29 10.12 -8.66
N GLN A 347 -1.20 10.41 -7.96
CA GLN A 347 -0.66 11.78 -7.87
C GLN A 347 -0.17 12.28 -9.23
N MET A 348 0.51 11.43 -10.01
CA MET A 348 1.01 11.80 -11.33
C MET A 348 -0.12 12.24 -12.27
N VAL A 349 -1.20 11.46 -12.35
CA VAL A 349 -2.39 11.79 -13.16
C VAL A 349 -3.03 13.11 -12.68
N GLY A 350 -3.19 13.28 -11.36
CA GLY A 350 -3.76 14.51 -10.80
C GLY A 350 -2.93 15.75 -11.07
N THR A 351 -1.61 15.65 -10.88
CA THR A 351 -0.69 16.76 -11.14
C THR A 351 -0.69 17.11 -12.62
N GLN A 352 -0.65 16.14 -13.54
CA GLN A 352 -0.71 16.46 -14.97
C GLN A 352 -2.05 17.08 -15.37
N ALA A 353 -3.17 16.60 -14.81
CA ALA A 353 -4.48 17.23 -15.02
C ALA A 353 -4.50 18.68 -14.55
N LEU A 354 -3.95 18.94 -13.36
CA LEU A 354 -3.79 20.29 -12.83
C LEU A 354 -2.95 21.18 -13.78
N MET A 355 -1.80 20.69 -14.25
CA MET A 355 -0.92 21.43 -15.17
C MET A 355 -1.63 21.75 -16.49
N ASN A 356 -2.44 20.82 -17.03
CA ASN A 356 -3.23 21.06 -18.24
C ASN A 356 -4.23 22.20 -18.05
N ILE A 357 -4.90 22.28 -16.90
CA ILE A 357 -5.87 23.34 -16.61
C ILE A 357 -5.18 24.70 -16.39
N ILE A 358 -4.11 24.73 -15.59
CA ILE A 358 -3.39 25.98 -15.29
C ILE A 358 -2.73 26.58 -16.54
N SER A 359 -2.15 25.74 -17.41
CA SER A 359 -1.50 26.20 -18.64
C SER A 359 -2.49 26.53 -19.77
N GLY A 360 -3.75 26.12 -19.65
CA GLY A 360 -4.77 26.27 -20.70
C GLY A 360 -4.55 25.37 -21.92
N GLU A 361 -3.53 24.51 -21.92
CA GLU A 361 -3.20 23.61 -23.02
C GLU A 361 -2.72 22.25 -22.49
N ARG A 362 -3.31 21.16 -23.00
CA ARG A 362 -2.95 19.79 -22.57
C ARG A 362 -1.49 19.49 -22.91
N TYR A 363 -0.72 19.04 -21.92
CA TYR A 363 0.70 18.68 -22.02
C TYR A 363 1.62 19.81 -22.49
N GLN A 364 1.30 21.07 -22.21
CA GLN A 364 2.26 22.18 -22.39
C GLN A 364 3.36 22.15 -21.31
N ILE A 365 2.95 21.91 -20.06
CA ILE A 365 3.86 21.68 -18.92
C ILE A 365 3.75 20.21 -18.53
N ILE A 366 4.88 19.52 -18.58
CA ILE A 366 4.95 18.07 -18.38
C ILE A 366 6.00 17.75 -17.30
N PRO A 367 5.58 17.26 -16.12
CA PRO A 367 6.47 16.76 -15.09
C PRO A 367 7.37 15.63 -15.61
N ASN A 368 8.57 15.50 -15.03
CA ASN A 368 9.52 14.46 -15.47
C ASN A 368 8.98 13.05 -15.22
N GLU A 369 8.22 12.86 -14.16
CA GLU A 369 7.59 11.58 -13.80
C GLU A 369 6.62 11.13 -14.90
N ILE A 370 5.88 12.06 -15.52
CA ILE A 370 5.01 11.75 -16.66
C ILE A 370 5.82 11.36 -17.89
N LYS A 371 6.93 12.05 -18.15
CA LYS A 371 7.84 11.68 -19.25
C LYS A 371 8.42 10.29 -19.02
N ASP A 372 8.88 10.00 -17.81
CA ASP A 372 9.50 8.72 -17.45
C ASP A 372 8.49 7.58 -17.47
N TYR A 373 7.24 7.84 -17.08
CA TYR A 373 6.11 6.93 -17.28
C TYR A 373 5.90 6.60 -18.76
N VAL A 374 5.81 7.61 -19.62
CA VAL A 374 5.61 7.42 -21.07
C VAL A 374 6.80 6.75 -21.74
N LYS A 375 8.02 6.96 -21.24
CA LYS A 375 9.22 6.21 -21.65
C LYS A 375 9.17 4.74 -21.22
N GLY A 376 8.22 4.33 -20.38
CA GLY A 376 8.07 2.97 -19.88
C GLY A 376 8.89 2.68 -18.62
N LEU A 377 9.51 3.67 -17.97
CA LEU A 377 10.41 3.45 -16.82
C LEU A 377 9.69 2.99 -15.54
N TYR A 378 8.36 3.14 -15.49
CA TYR A 378 7.52 2.60 -14.43
C TYR A 378 7.00 1.19 -14.72
N GLY A 379 7.03 0.75 -15.97
CA GLY A 379 6.41 -0.50 -16.44
C GLY A 379 5.52 -0.26 -17.65
N ARG A 380 4.88 -1.33 -18.11
CA ARG A 380 3.93 -1.30 -19.23
C ARG A 380 2.54 -0.90 -18.72
N PRO A 381 1.91 0.13 -19.31
CA PRO A 381 0.54 0.49 -18.99
C PRO A 381 -0.45 -0.62 -19.39
N PRO A 382 -1.63 -0.73 -18.73
CA PRO A 382 -2.66 -1.71 -19.10
C PRO A 382 -3.09 -1.62 -20.57
N VAL A 383 -3.16 -0.38 -21.10
CA VAL A 383 -3.50 -0.10 -22.49
C VAL A 383 -2.33 0.62 -23.17
N PRO A 384 -1.95 0.26 -24.41
CA PRO A 384 -0.93 0.98 -25.15
C PRO A 384 -1.25 2.47 -25.28
N ILE A 385 -0.27 3.32 -24.97
CA ILE A 385 -0.37 4.77 -25.14
C ILE A 385 -0.36 5.09 -26.63
N GLN A 386 -1.24 5.97 -27.08
CA GLN A 386 -1.32 6.35 -28.48
C GLN A 386 -0.04 7.06 -28.94
N ALA A 387 0.44 6.76 -30.15
CA ALA A 387 1.69 7.32 -30.68
C ALA A 387 1.73 8.87 -30.69
N ALA A 388 0.58 9.52 -30.92
CA ALA A 388 0.45 10.97 -30.86
C ALA A 388 0.69 11.52 -29.45
N ILE A 389 0.22 10.83 -28.41
CA ILE A 389 0.46 11.19 -27.01
C ILE A 389 1.92 10.93 -26.62
N ILE A 390 2.50 9.81 -27.05
CA ILE A 390 3.94 9.53 -26.86
C ILE A 390 4.76 10.68 -27.44
N THR A 391 4.54 11.01 -28.71
CA THR A 391 5.26 12.09 -29.41
C THR A 391 5.05 13.45 -28.71
N LYS A 392 3.83 13.73 -28.25
CA LYS A 392 3.53 14.98 -27.54
C LYS A 392 4.28 15.10 -26.21
N ILE A 393 4.50 13.99 -25.50
CA ILE A 393 5.08 14.01 -24.15
C ILE A 393 6.61 13.89 -24.17
N ILE A 394 7.17 13.02 -25.02
CA ILE A 394 8.60 12.70 -25.04
C ILE A 394 9.31 13.03 -26.36
N GLY A 395 8.60 13.62 -27.34
CA GLY A 395 9.16 13.98 -28.64
C GLY A 395 9.55 12.74 -29.44
N ASP A 396 10.74 12.76 -30.04
CA ASP A 396 11.27 11.67 -30.87
C ASP A 396 11.85 10.49 -30.07
N GLN A 397 11.85 10.58 -28.73
CA GLN A 397 12.34 9.51 -27.87
C GLN A 397 11.44 8.28 -27.97
N GLN A 398 12.04 7.08 -27.90
CA GLN A 398 11.31 5.82 -27.97
C GLN A 398 11.10 5.24 -26.57
N PRO A 399 9.87 4.79 -26.23
CA PRO A 399 9.64 4.04 -25.00
C PRO A 399 10.42 2.73 -24.99
N ILE A 400 10.84 2.31 -23.80
CA ILE A 400 11.46 1.00 -23.61
C ILE A 400 10.39 -0.10 -23.74
N THR A 401 10.79 -1.27 -24.23
CA THR A 401 9.91 -2.43 -24.37
C THR A 401 10.20 -3.53 -23.35
N GLN A 402 11.43 -3.59 -22.83
CA GLN A 402 11.87 -4.51 -21.78
C GLN A 402 11.38 -4.09 -20.38
N ARG A 403 11.64 -4.91 -19.36
CA ARG A 403 11.36 -4.55 -17.97
C ARG A 403 12.30 -3.41 -17.55
N PRO A 404 11.81 -2.34 -16.87
CA PRO A 404 12.65 -1.20 -16.51
C PRO A 404 13.86 -1.57 -15.66
N ALA A 405 13.70 -2.50 -14.73
CA ALA A 405 14.80 -2.95 -13.87
C ALA A 405 15.91 -3.69 -14.62
N ASP A 406 15.66 -4.21 -15.83
CA ASP A 406 16.72 -4.83 -16.65
C ASP A 406 17.74 -3.78 -17.15
N LEU A 407 17.42 -2.49 -17.04
CA LEU A 407 18.32 -1.37 -17.38
C LEU A 407 19.13 -0.87 -16.17
N LEU A 408 18.86 -1.39 -14.98
CA LEU A 408 19.54 -0.98 -13.77
C LEU A 408 20.75 -1.89 -13.51
N ALA A 409 21.93 -1.29 -13.39
CA ALA A 409 23.08 -1.99 -12.83
C ALA A 409 22.81 -2.35 -11.36
N PRO A 410 23.46 -3.39 -10.80
CA PRO A 410 23.39 -3.70 -9.37
C PRO A 410 23.65 -2.45 -8.52
N GLN A 411 22.75 -2.15 -7.58
CA GLN A 411 22.79 -0.91 -6.80
C GLN A 411 23.25 -1.13 -5.36
N LEU A 412 23.19 -2.37 -4.86
CA LEU A 412 23.51 -2.67 -3.47
C LEU A 412 24.93 -2.25 -3.07
N PRO A 413 25.99 -2.47 -3.88
CA PRO A 413 27.35 -2.03 -3.53
C PRO A 413 27.47 -0.51 -3.38
N ASP A 414 26.74 0.27 -4.18
CA ASP A 414 26.74 1.72 -4.10
C ASP A 414 26.03 2.20 -2.83
N PHE A 415 24.93 1.54 -2.45
CA PHE A 415 24.24 1.83 -1.19
C PHE A 415 25.10 1.48 0.03
N GLU A 416 25.79 0.32 0.02
CA GLU A 416 26.72 -0.07 1.09
C GLU A 416 27.79 1.00 1.33
N LYS A 417 28.40 1.48 0.23
CA LYS A 417 29.40 2.54 0.28
C LYS A 417 28.83 3.86 0.79
N ALA A 418 27.64 4.24 0.32
CA ALA A 418 27.01 5.51 0.69
C ALA A 418 26.52 5.54 2.15
N SER A 419 26.11 4.39 2.71
CA SER A 419 25.63 4.28 4.09
C SER A 419 26.72 3.97 5.12
N GLN A 420 27.95 3.71 4.70
CA GLN A 420 29.07 3.29 5.55
C GLN A 420 29.27 4.12 6.85
N PRO A 421 29.05 5.45 6.88
CA PRO A 421 29.22 6.22 8.12
C PRO A 421 28.24 5.85 9.25
N TYR A 422 27.10 5.23 8.93
CA TYR A 422 25.99 5.01 9.88
C TYR A 422 25.46 3.57 9.91
N ALA A 423 25.68 2.80 8.84
CA ALA A 423 25.16 1.45 8.70
C ALA A 423 25.99 0.42 9.50
N LYS A 424 25.31 -0.39 10.32
CA LYS A 424 25.88 -1.50 11.09
C LYS A 424 25.74 -2.86 10.40
N GLY A 425 24.95 -2.93 9.33
CA GLY A 425 24.72 -4.16 8.56
C GLY A 425 23.75 -3.95 7.40
N ILE A 426 23.40 -5.03 6.72
CA ILE A 426 22.57 -5.01 5.50
C ILE A 426 21.18 -4.37 5.71
N GLU A 427 20.58 -4.53 6.89
CA GLU A 427 19.28 -3.91 7.23
C GLU A 427 19.35 -2.38 7.20
N ASP A 428 20.46 -1.80 7.67
CA ASP A 428 20.70 -0.35 7.63
C ASP A 428 21.01 0.14 6.21
N VAL A 429 21.74 -0.66 5.43
CA VAL A 429 22.01 -0.39 4.02
C VAL A 429 20.71 -0.35 3.23
N LEU A 430 19.82 -1.32 3.45
CA LEU A 430 18.51 -1.39 2.80
C LEU A 430 17.60 -0.25 3.25
N MET A 431 17.62 0.11 4.53
CA MET A 431 16.92 1.28 5.04
C MET A 431 17.38 2.56 4.32
N TYR A 432 18.70 2.73 4.16
CA TYR A 432 19.30 3.82 3.41
C TYR A 432 18.94 3.78 1.92
N ALA A 433 18.97 2.60 1.28
CA ALA A 433 18.62 2.45 -0.13
C ALA A 433 17.18 2.93 -0.43
N LEU A 434 16.25 2.64 0.49
CA LEU A 434 14.85 3.02 0.33
C LEU A 434 14.60 4.49 0.68
N PHE A 435 15.18 4.97 1.78
CA PHE A 435 14.92 6.30 2.33
C PHE A 435 16.22 6.99 2.78
N PRO A 436 17.11 7.43 1.86
CA PRO A 436 18.47 7.86 2.21
C PRO A 436 18.53 8.96 3.27
N GLU A 437 17.68 9.99 3.14
CA GLU A 437 17.63 11.12 4.08
C GLU A 437 17.10 10.67 5.45
N GLN A 438 15.95 10.00 5.47
CA GLN A 438 15.31 9.59 6.72
C GLN A 438 16.14 8.53 7.45
N ALA A 439 16.77 7.62 6.72
CA ALA A 439 17.66 6.61 7.26
C ALA A 439 18.92 7.25 7.86
N ARG A 440 19.56 8.19 7.16
CA ARG A 440 20.71 8.93 7.70
C ARG A 440 20.34 9.64 8.99
N ASP A 441 19.21 10.34 9.02
CA ASP A 441 18.81 11.10 10.21
C ASP A 441 18.44 10.17 11.37
N PHE A 442 17.74 9.06 11.10
CA PHE A 442 17.41 8.04 12.10
C PHE A 442 18.64 7.32 12.66
N GLN A 443 19.53 6.86 11.79
CA GLN A 443 20.77 6.18 12.18
C GLN A 443 21.73 7.14 12.90
N GLY A 444 21.78 8.41 12.48
CA GLY A 444 22.51 9.47 13.18
C GLY A 444 22.00 9.63 14.61
N ARG A 445 20.67 9.74 14.79
CA ARG A 445 20.03 9.80 16.12
C ARG A 445 20.27 8.56 16.98
N ARG A 446 20.47 7.40 16.36
CA ARG A 446 20.79 6.14 17.05
C ARG A 446 22.19 6.16 17.68
N GLU A 447 23.15 6.86 17.07
CA GLU A 447 24.50 7.02 17.62
C GLU A 447 24.62 8.24 18.55
N ASP A 448 24.00 9.35 18.16
CA ASP A 448 23.97 10.60 18.94
C ASP A 448 22.54 11.15 18.98
N ARG A 449 21.92 11.14 20.16
CA ARG A 449 20.56 11.68 20.37
C ARG A 449 20.44 13.16 20.00
N PHE A 450 21.55 13.90 19.92
CA PHE A 450 21.61 15.31 19.55
C PHE A 450 22.05 15.55 18.09
N TYR A 451 22.12 14.50 17.26
CA TYR A 451 22.59 14.55 15.86
C TYR A 451 21.98 15.70 15.04
N ASP A 452 20.68 15.95 15.20
CA ASP A 452 19.91 16.96 14.48
C ASP A 452 19.56 18.19 15.34
N VAL A 453 20.13 18.30 16.55
CA VAL A 453 19.98 19.46 17.43
C VAL A 453 21.04 20.50 17.06
N PRO A 454 20.65 21.71 16.61
CA PRO A 454 21.61 22.76 16.28
C PRO A 454 22.47 23.10 17.51
N VAL A 455 23.80 23.06 17.33
CA VAL A 455 24.75 23.48 18.37
C VAL A 455 24.54 24.96 18.67
N GLN A 456 24.13 25.28 19.90
CA GLN A 456 24.07 26.65 20.38
C GLN A 456 25.34 26.95 21.18
N THR A 457 26.18 27.83 20.66
CA THR A 457 27.33 28.37 21.41
C THR A 457 26.84 29.54 22.27
N VAL A 458 26.93 29.40 23.59
CA VAL A 458 26.60 30.46 24.54
C VAL A 458 27.90 31.00 25.13
N GLU A 459 28.18 32.28 24.95
CA GLU A 459 29.26 32.97 25.67
C GLU A 459 28.77 33.41 27.04
N VAL A 460 29.44 32.96 28.10
CA VAL A 460 29.13 33.35 29.48
C VAL A 460 30.22 34.30 29.98
N ALA A 461 29.86 35.55 30.23
CA ALA A 461 30.72 36.49 30.93
C ALA A 461 30.48 36.36 32.44
N LEU A 462 31.50 35.92 33.19
CA LEU A 462 31.46 35.92 34.65
C LEU A 462 31.83 37.32 35.14
N THR A 463 30.85 38.06 35.68
CA THR A 463 31.14 39.27 36.45
C THR A 463 31.73 38.88 37.81
N PRO A 464 32.91 39.39 38.20
CA PRO A 464 33.42 39.20 39.54
C PRO A 464 32.50 39.93 40.53
N GLU A 465 31.87 39.18 41.45
CA GLU A 465 31.27 39.78 42.64
C GLU A 465 32.41 40.29 43.54
N PHE A 466 32.36 41.58 43.91
CA PHE A 466 33.27 42.22 44.85
C PHE A 466 32.65 42.29 46.25
#